data_AF-A0A0T5ZDH0-F1
#
_entry.id   AF-A0A0T5ZDH0-F1
#
_cell.length_a   1.000
_cell.length_b   1.000
_cell.length_c   1.000
_cell.angle_alpha   90.00
_cell.angle_beta   90.00
_cell.angle_gamma   90.00
#
_symmetry.space_group_name_H-M   'P 1'
#
loop_
_entity.id
_entity.type
_entity.pdbx_description
1 polymer ?
#
loop_
_entity_poly.entity_id
_entity_poly.type
_entity_poly.pdbx_seq_one_letter_code
_entity_poly.pdbx_strand_id
1 'polypeptide(L)'
;MVKNDLMLLSTKIQVITKNAYSNRLTKEKNQFHKKLKIRSHKQNQKIARTRRQRGYNWEDTLVKRFNALSEWKAFRLGSPSVSLPDILAVNNSQSTIFTIEAKSGTGTTLQVPFDQIIRCLNWTNHFELYKTRKVVLAFKFLSKKRIGVGKYENRQLREFYKVWDESEKIIDCVCTYDGTTYAIIDGNRQKLVLKDYQMPFKSKHRIII
;
A
#
# COMPACT_ATOMS: atom_id res chain seq x y z
N MET A 1 -33.27 66.71 24.37
CA MET A 1 -32.06 65.89 24.62
C MET A 1 -32.36 64.39 24.74
N VAL A 2 -33.41 63.96 25.47
CA VAL A 2 -33.71 62.54 25.75
C VAL A 2 -33.91 61.61 24.53
N LYS A 3 -34.50 62.09 23.42
CA LYS A 3 -34.76 61.26 22.21
C LYS A 3 -33.50 60.80 21.47
N ASN A 4 -32.44 61.63 21.43
CA ASN A 4 -31.19 61.28 20.75
C ASN A 4 -30.41 60.21 21.51
N ASP A 5 -30.41 60.28 22.84
CA ASP A 5 -29.72 59.29 23.69
C ASP A 5 -30.38 57.90 23.62
N LEU A 6 -31.72 57.85 23.57
CA LEU A 6 -32.49 56.62 23.36
C LEU A 6 -32.22 56.00 21.98
N MET A 7 -32.10 56.82 20.94
CA MET A 7 -31.78 56.36 19.58
C MET A 7 -30.35 55.80 19.52
N LEU A 8 -29.40 56.45 20.20
CA LEU A 8 -28.01 55.99 20.30
C LEU A 8 -27.91 54.65 21.07
N LEU A 9 -28.66 54.51 22.16
CA LEU A 9 -28.72 53.27 22.95
C LEU A 9 -29.29 52.10 22.13
N SER A 10 -30.40 52.33 21.41
CA SER A 10 -31.01 51.33 20.54
C SER A 10 -30.04 50.86 19.45
N THR A 11 -29.32 51.80 18.83
CA THR A 11 -28.31 51.49 17.80
C THR A 11 -27.15 50.68 18.38
N LYS A 12 -26.65 51.02 19.58
CA LYS A 12 -25.59 50.26 20.27
C LYS A 12 -26.04 48.84 20.59
N ILE A 13 -27.27 48.66 21.08
CA ILE A 13 -27.83 47.33 21.39
C ILE A 13 -27.97 46.49 20.11
N GLN A 14 -28.42 47.08 18.99
CA GLN A 14 -28.50 46.39 17.70
C GLN A 14 -27.12 45.96 17.16
N VAL A 15 -26.09 46.77 17.34
CA VAL A 15 -24.71 46.41 16.95
C VAL A 15 -24.17 45.28 17.82
N ILE A 16 -24.36 45.36 19.14
CA ILE A 16 -23.91 44.32 20.08
C ILE A 16 -24.59 42.98 19.78
N THR A 17 -25.89 42.98 19.55
CA THR A 17 -26.66 41.77 19.22
C THR A 17 -26.26 41.18 17.87
N LYS A 18 -26.05 41.99 16.82
CA LYS A 18 -25.51 41.53 15.53
C LYS A 18 -24.11 40.91 15.68
N ASN A 19 -23.24 41.53 16.46
CA ASN A 19 -21.90 41.00 16.72
C ASN A 19 -21.93 39.68 17.50
N ALA A 20 -22.78 39.57 18.53
CA ALA A 20 -22.97 38.35 19.28
C ALA A 20 -23.49 37.20 18.39
N TYR A 21 -24.44 37.48 17.51
CA TYR A 21 -24.97 36.51 16.55
C TYR A 21 -23.89 36.06 15.53
N SER A 22 -23.12 36.99 14.96
CA SER A 22 -22.01 36.69 14.06
C SER A 22 -20.93 35.82 14.72
N ASN A 23 -20.57 36.13 15.97
CA ASN A 23 -19.61 35.35 16.77
C ASN A 23 -20.12 33.93 17.08
N ARG A 24 -21.43 33.77 17.31
CA ARG A 24 -22.05 32.46 17.50
C ARG A 24 -21.98 31.62 16.22
N LEU A 25 -22.34 32.20 15.07
CA LEU A 25 -22.27 31.52 13.77
C LEU A 25 -20.85 31.09 13.41
N THR A 26 -19.84 31.93 13.68
CA THR A 26 -18.44 31.56 13.45
C THR A 26 -17.98 30.44 14.38
N LYS A 27 -18.39 30.45 15.65
CA LYS A 27 -18.10 29.36 16.60
C LYS A 27 -18.74 28.04 16.17
N GLU A 28 -19.99 28.07 15.72
CA GLU A 28 -20.72 26.90 15.21
C GLU A 28 -20.08 26.35 13.93
N LYS A 29 -19.69 27.22 12.97
CA LYS A 29 -18.93 26.83 11.76
C LYS A 29 -17.59 26.17 12.12
N ASN A 30 -16.83 26.75 13.04
CA ASN A 30 -15.55 26.20 13.48
C ASN A 30 -15.72 24.82 14.15
N GLN A 31 -16.76 24.65 14.96
CA GLN A 31 -17.08 23.37 15.59
C GLN A 31 -17.48 22.31 14.55
N PHE A 32 -18.24 22.70 13.51
CA PHE A 32 -18.60 21.83 12.40
C PHE A 32 -17.36 21.39 11.59
N HIS A 33 -16.48 22.33 11.20
CA HIS A 33 -15.22 22.01 10.51
C HIS A 33 -14.33 21.07 11.33
N LYS A 34 -14.22 21.29 12.65
CA LYS A 34 -13.47 20.40 13.55
C LYS A 34 -14.06 18.98 13.56
N LYS A 35 -15.40 18.84 13.62
CA LYS A 35 -16.09 17.54 13.53
C LYS A 35 -15.85 16.84 12.19
N LEU A 36 -15.88 17.56 11.07
CA LEU A 36 -15.58 17.02 9.73
C LEU A 36 -14.14 16.49 9.65
N LYS A 37 -13.16 17.25 10.16
CA LYS A 37 -11.75 16.84 10.19
C LYS A 37 -11.51 15.57 11.02
N ILE A 38 -12.19 15.44 12.15
CA ILE A 38 -12.11 14.23 13.00
C ILE A 38 -12.70 13.02 12.27
N ARG A 39 -13.86 13.19 11.61
CA ARG A 39 -14.49 12.10 10.83
C ARG A 39 -13.59 11.64 9.68
N SER A 40 -13.02 12.56 8.91
CA SER A 40 -12.10 12.22 7.81
C SER A 40 -10.85 11.50 8.32
N HIS A 41 -10.28 11.93 9.45
CA HIS A 41 -9.14 11.27 10.08
C HIS A 41 -9.45 9.81 10.48
N LYS A 42 -10.57 9.57 11.17
CA LYS A 42 -11.02 8.21 11.53
C LYS A 42 -11.25 7.33 10.30
N GLN A 43 -11.82 7.90 9.24
CA GLN A 43 -12.04 7.19 7.99
C GLN A 43 -10.71 6.81 7.31
N ASN A 44 -9.74 7.71 7.27
CA ASN A 44 -8.41 7.45 6.74
C ASN A 44 -7.67 6.36 7.53
N GLN A 45 -7.79 6.36 8.86
CA GLN A 45 -7.24 5.28 9.70
C GLN A 45 -7.85 3.92 9.36
N LYS A 46 -9.18 3.85 9.21
CA LYS A 46 -9.88 2.61 8.81
C LYS A 46 -9.43 2.11 7.44
N ILE A 47 -9.26 3.02 6.47
CA ILE A 47 -8.74 2.69 5.14
C ILE A 47 -7.30 2.17 5.23
N ALA A 48 -6.43 2.84 5.98
CA ALA A 48 -5.05 2.43 6.17
C ALA A 48 -4.96 1.03 6.83
N ARG A 49 -5.76 0.77 7.86
CA ARG A 49 -5.84 -0.56 8.51
C ARG A 49 -6.30 -1.63 7.53
N THR A 50 -7.32 -1.35 6.74
CA THR A 50 -7.82 -2.29 5.71
C THR A 50 -6.75 -2.59 4.66
N ARG A 51 -5.97 -1.58 4.23
CA ARG A 51 -4.85 -1.77 3.31
C ARG A 51 -3.76 -2.66 3.91
N ARG A 52 -3.37 -2.42 5.17
CA ARG A 52 -2.37 -3.26 5.87
C ARG A 52 -2.85 -4.70 6.01
N GLN A 53 -4.11 -4.91 6.42
CA GLN A 53 -4.66 -6.25 6.56
C GLN A 53 -4.64 -7.03 5.24
N ARG A 54 -4.88 -6.36 4.10
CA ARG A 54 -4.75 -7.00 2.78
C ARG A 54 -3.31 -7.41 2.47
N GLY A 55 -2.32 -6.59 2.84
CA GLY A 55 -0.91 -6.94 2.76
C GLY A 55 -0.59 -8.17 3.60
N TYR A 56 -0.93 -8.13 4.89
CA TYR A 56 -0.66 -9.23 5.83
C TYR A 56 -1.34 -10.54 5.42
N ASN A 57 -2.58 -10.47 4.94
CA ASN A 57 -3.28 -11.64 4.44
C ASN A 57 -2.62 -12.20 3.17
N TRP A 58 -2.03 -11.34 2.34
CA TRP A 58 -1.31 -11.77 1.14
C TRP A 58 -0.01 -12.46 1.51
N GLU A 59 0.77 -11.85 2.42
CA GLU A 59 1.99 -12.44 2.96
C GLU A 59 1.71 -13.84 3.57
N ASP A 60 0.71 -13.94 4.44
CA ASP A 60 0.29 -15.19 5.08
C ASP A 60 -0.18 -16.25 4.05
N THR A 61 -0.87 -15.83 3.00
CA THR A 61 -1.27 -16.74 1.91
C THR A 61 -0.05 -17.35 1.21
N LEU A 62 0.97 -16.54 0.90
CA LEU A 62 2.18 -17.02 0.25
C LEU A 62 2.94 -18.00 1.16
N VAL A 63 3.11 -17.66 2.43
CA VAL A 63 3.74 -18.54 3.43
C VAL A 63 3.03 -19.89 3.52
N LYS A 64 1.70 -19.88 3.64
CA LYS A 64 0.89 -21.11 3.69
C LYS A 64 1.05 -21.96 2.43
N ARG A 65 1.12 -21.33 1.25
CA ARG A 65 1.29 -22.04 -0.03
C ARG A 65 2.66 -22.71 -0.14
N PHE A 66 3.72 -22.07 0.32
CA PHE A 66 5.05 -22.70 0.42
C PHE A 66 5.05 -23.83 1.43
N ASN A 67 4.56 -23.59 2.66
CA ASN A 67 4.57 -24.59 3.74
C ASN A 67 3.65 -25.80 3.49
N ALA A 68 2.75 -25.71 2.50
CA ALA A 68 1.99 -26.86 2.03
C ALA A 68 2.80 -27.83 1.15
N LEU A 69 3.99 -27.42 0.68
CA LEU A 69 4.93 -28.28 -0.04
C LEU A 69 5.91 -28.89 0.96
N SER A 70 6.19 -30.20 0.85
CA SER A 70 7.01 -30.95 1.81
C SER A 70 8.43 -30.40 2.00
N GLU A 71 9.05 -29.94 0.91
CA GLU A 71 10.46 -29.51 0.89
C GLU A 71 10.67 -28.01 1.12
N TRP A 72 9.58 -27.24 1.27
CA TRP A 72 9.65 -25.80 1.45
C TRP A 72 9.33 -25.40 2.89
N LYS A 73 10.08 -24.42 3.40
CA LYS A 73 9.78 -23.71 4.64
C LYS A 73 9.76 -22.21 4.37
N ALA A 74 8.68 -21.55 4.71
CA ALA A 74 8.50 -20.12 4.54
C ALA A 74 8.13 -19.45 5.85
N PHE A 75 8.68 -18.26 6.03
CA PHE A 75 8.56 -17.43 7.22
C PHE A 75 8.14 -16.03 6.80
N ARG A 76 7.10 -15.52 7.45
CA ARG A 76 6.79 -14.09 7.38
C ARG A 76 7.67 -13.38 8.39
N LEU A 77 8.44 -12.38 7.97
CA LEU A 77 9.40 -11.70 8.85
C LEU A 77 8.84 -10.45 9.55
N GLY A 78 7.55 -10.16 9.32
CA GLY A 78 6.77 -9.17 10.06
C GLY A 78 6.90 -7.71 9.59
N SER A 79 5.89 -6.90 9.87
CA SER A 79 5.91 -5.43 9.69
C SER A 79 6.19 -4.74 11.02
N PRO A 80 6.96 -3.63 11.12
CA PRO A 80 7.49 -2.73 10.08
C PRO A 80 9.03 -2.79 10.04
N SER A 81 9.63 -3.99 9.97
CA SER A 81 11.08 -4.06 9.95
C SER A 81 11.61 -3.38 8.70
N VAL A 82 12.39 -2.31 8.90
CA VAL A 82 13.07 -1.61 7.80
C VAL A 82 14.19 -2.47 7.21
N SER A 83 14.64 -3.51 7.92
CA SER A 83 15.79 -4.33 7.54
C SER A 83 15.46 -5.71 6.97
N LEU A 84 14.22 -6.20 7.06
CA LEU A 84 13.83 -7.55 6.61
C LEU A 84 12.93 -7.54 5.36
N PRO A 85 13.05 -8.53 4.45
CA PRO A 85 12.04 -8.75 3.41
C PRO A 85 10.70 -9.19 4.04
N ASP A 86 9.60 -9.13 3.29
CA ASP A 86 8.29 -9.54 3.83
C ASP A 86 8.26 -11.05 4.17
N ILE A 87 8.81 -11.87 3.27
CA ILE A 87 8.87 -13.33 3.40
C ILE A 87 10.27 -13.85 3.04
N LEU A 88 10.72 -14.83 3.80
CA LEU A 88 11.84 -15.72 3.46
C LEU A 88 11.29 -17.12 3.20
N ALA A 89 11.61 -17.71 2.05
CA ALA A 89 11.26 -19.09 1.72
C ALA A 89 12.51 -19.88 1.34
N VAL A 90 12.71 -21.04 1.97
CA VAL A 90 13.88 -21.90 1.78
C VAL A 90 13.44 -23.29 1.35
N ASN A 91 14.25 -23.90 0.49
CA ASN A 91 14.23 -25.31 0.17
C ASN A 91 15.67 -25.83 0.26
N ASN A 92 15.95 -26.58 1.33
CA ASN A 92 17.31 -27.04 1.62
C ASN A 92 17.74 -28.19 0.70
N SER A 93 16.83 -29.07 0.28
CA SER A 93 17.16 -30.20 -0.62
C SER A 93 17.62 -29.71 -1.99
N GLN A 94 17.02 -28.62 -2.47
CA GLN A 94 17.36 -27.97 -3.73
C GLN A 94 18.35 -26.81 -3.57
N SER A 95 18.87 -26.55 -2.36
CA SER A 95 19.75 -25.42 -2.07
C SER A 95 19.21 -24.11 -2.65
N THR A 96 17.90 -23.87 -2.45
CA THR A 96 17.18 -22.71 -2.97
C THR A 96 16.66 -21.80 -1.86
N ILE A 97 16.84 -20.48 -2.02
CA ILE A 97 16.29 -19.46 -1.13
C ILE A 97 15.65 -18.34 -1.94
N PHE A 98 14.46 -17.93 -1.51
CA PHE A 98 13.75 -16.76 -2.01
C PHE A 98 13.57 -15.74 -0.89
N THR A 99 13.92 -14.50 -1.18
CA THR A 99 13.37 -13.35 -0.46
C THR A 99 12.24 -12.78 -1.31
N ILE A 100 11.13 -12.43 -0.66
CA ILE A 100 9.92 -12.03 -1.37
C ILE A 100 9.41 -10.73 -0.77
N GLU A 101 9.14 -9.77 -1.63
CA GLU A 101 8.39 -8.56 -1.30
C GLU A 101 6.99 -8.67 -1.91
N ALA A 102 5.96 -8.53 -1.09
CA ALA A 102 4.59 -8.90 -1.43
C ALA A 102 3.66 -7.68 -1.43
N LYS A 103 3.12 -7.33 -2.59
CA LYS A 103 2.18 -6.21 -2.75
C LYS A 103 0.79 -6.70 -3.10
N SER A 104 -0.23 -6.21 -2.39
CA SER A 104 -1.62 -6.47 -2.73
C SER A 104 -2.48 -5.20 -2.70
N GLY A 105 -3.44 -5.09 -3.62
CA GLY A 105 -4.26 -3.89 -3.67
C GLY A 105 -5.40 -3.88 -4.68
N THR A 106 -6.19 -2.81 -4.57
CA THR A 106 -7.35 -2.50 -5.44
C THR A 106 -7.01 -1.50 -6.54
N GLY A 107 -5.76 -1.08 -6.65
CA GLY A 107 -5.29 -0.16 -7.69
C GLY A 107 -5.12 -0.86 -9.04
N THR A 108 -4.77 -0.10 -10.06
CA THR A 108 -4.33 -0.60 -11.38
C THR A 108 -2.81 -0.79 -11.45
N THR A 109 -2.08 -0.29 -10.46
CA THR A 109 -0.65 -0.48 -10.30
C THR A 109 -0.32 -0.85 -8.84
N LEU A 110 0.79 -1.56 -8.67
CA LEU A 110 1.39 -1.89 -7.38
C LEU A 110 2.89 -1.61 -7.48
N GLN A 111 3.39 -0.74 -6.59
CA GLN A 111 4.78 -0.32 -6.57
C GLN A 111 5.54 -1.06 -5.47
N VAL A 112 6.76 -1.48 -5.81
CA VAL A 112 7.81 -1.90 -4.89
C VAL A 112 8.91 -0.83 -4.93
N PRO A 113 9.02 0.00 -3.89
CA PRO A 113 10.11 0.95 -3.74
C PRO A 113 11.52 0.33 -3.77
N PHE A 114 12.48 1.13 -4.21
CA PHE A 114 13.92 0.83 -4.29
C PHE A 114 14.46 0.22 -2.99
N ASP A 115 14.14 0.82 -1.84
CA ASP A 115 14.65 0.43 -0.52
C ASP A 115 14.19 -0.99 -0.13
N GLN A 116 13.05 -1.43 -0.65
CA GLN A 116 12.55 -2.77 -0.40
C GLN A 116 13.22 -3.82 -1.29
N ILE A 117 13.59 -3.46 -2.53
CA ILE A 117 14.29 -4.34 -3.46
C ILE A 117 15.73 -4.54 -2.98
N ILE A 118 16.45 -3.47 -2.66
CA ILE A 118 17.83 -3.57 -2.13
C ILE A 118 17.87 -4.40 -0.84
N ARG A 119 16.85 -4.27 0.01
CA ARG A 119 16.72 -5.08 1.23
C ARG A 119 16.56 -6.56 0.93
N CYS A 120 15.73 -6.93 -0.04
CA CYS A 120 15.60 -8.32 -0.47
C CYS A 120 16.90 -8.88 -1.07
N LEU A 121 17.59 -8.08 -1.89
CA LEU A 121 18.88 -8.44 -2.49
C LEU A 121 19.94 -8.67 -1.41
N ASN A 122 20.10 -7.75 -0.46
CA ASN A 122 21.07 -7.88 0.63
C ASN A 122 20.87 -9.17 1.43
N TRP A 123 19.62 -9.47 1.81
CA TRP A 123 19.31 -10.73 2.50
C TRP A 123 19.67 -11.93 1.65
N THR A 124 19.25 -11.94 0.38
CA THR A 124 19.54 -13.04 -0.55
C THR A 124 21.04 -13.28 -0.70
N ASN A 125 21.83 -12.21 -0.81
CA ASN A 125 23.28 -12.27 -1.01
C ASN A 125 24.02 -12.83 0.21
N HIS A 126 23.56 -12.53 1.43
CA HIS A 126 24.18 -13.05 2.66
C HIS A 126 24.05 -14.57 2.84
N PHE A 127 23.08 -15.22 2.18
CA PHE A 127 22.90 -16.68 2.26
C PHE A 127 23.70 -17.42 1.19
N GLU A 128 25.02 -17.27 1.21
CA GLU A 128 25.93 -17.80 0.18
C GLU A 128 25.91 -19.32 0.03
N LEU A 129 25.49 -20.05 1.07
CA LEU A 129 25.37 -21.52 1.03
C LEU A 129 24.27 -22.03 0.09
N TYR A 130 23.32 -21.17 -0.32
CA TYR A 130 22.26 -21.54 -1.25
C TYR A 130 22.70 -21.29 -2.69
N LYS A 131 22.70 -22.35 -3.51
CA LYS A 131 23.07 -22.29 -4.93
C LYS A 131 22.09 -21.45 -5.75
N THR A 132 20.80 -21.59 -5.48
CA THR A 132 19.75 -20.81 -6.15
C THR A 132 19.23 -19.74 -5.20
N ARG A 133 19.43 -18.49 -5.60
CA ARG A 133 19.08 -17.30 -4.84
C ARG A 133 18.22 -16.41 -5.74
N LYS A 134 17.02 -16.04 -5.29
CA LYS A 134 16.14 -15.15 -6.08
C LYS A 134 15.42 -14.15 -5.19
N VAL A 135 15.34 -12.91 -5.67
CA VAL A 135 14.38 -11.92 -5.18
C VAL A 135 13.12 -12.02 -6.02
N VAL A 136 11.98 -12.30 -5.38
CA VAL A 136 10.68 -12.40 -6.04
C VAL A 136 9.78 -11.25 -5.62
N LEU A 137 9.27 -10.51 -6.59
CA LEU A 137 8.23 -9.50 -6.38
C LEU A 137 6.86 -10.16 -6.62
N ALA A 138 6.06 -10.28 -5.56
CA ALA A 138 4.78 -10.99 -5.58
C ALA A 138 3.59 -10.01 -5.54
N PHE A 139 2.90 -9.87 -6.68
CA PHE A 139 1.80 -8.93 -6.85
C PHE A 139 0.45 -9.63 -6.81
N LYS A 140 -0.52 -9.05 -6.07
CA LYS A 140 -1.92 -9.49 -6.05
C LYS A 140 -2.88 -8.33 -6.27
N PHE A 141 -3.47 -8.30 -7.45
CA PHE A 141 -4.55 -7.40 -7.80
C PHE A 141 -5.88 -8.01 -7.39
N LEU A 142 -6.58 -7.35 -6.47
CA LEU A 142 -7.86 -7.82 -5.94
C LEU A 142 -8.97 -7.71 -7.00
N SER A 143 -9.99 -8.55 -6.88
CA SER A 143 -11.19 -8.54 -7.73
C SER A 143 -12.03 -7.27 -7.63
N LYS A 144 -11.69 -6.35 -6.70
CA LYS A 144 -12.28 -5.02 -6.60
C LYS A 144 -11.27 -4.00 -7.08
N LYS A 145 -11.60 -3.24 -8.14
CA LYS A 145 -10.82 -2.07 -8.58
C LYS A 145 -11.42 -0.81 -8.00
N ARG A 146 -10.59 0.01 -7.36
CA ARG A 146 -11.02 1.28 -6.79
C ARG A 146 -11.13 2.32 -7.91
N ILE A 147 -12.31 2.91 -8.06
CA ILE A 147 -12.59 3.99 -9.03
C ILE A 147 -12.84 5.34 -8.35
N GLY A 148 -12.95 5.35 -7.01
CA GLY A 148 -13.13 6.57 -6.23
C GLY A 148 -12.99 6.30 -4.73
N VAL A 149 -13.31 7.29 -3.90
CA VAL A 149 -13.37 7.11 -2.45
C VAL A 149 -14.54 6.19 -2.11
N GLY A 150 -14.24 4.99 -1.59
CA GLY A 150 -15.26 3.99 -1.24
C GLY A 150 -15.98 3.34 -2.43
N LYS A 151 -15.70 3.77 -3.67
CA LYS A 151 -16.32 3.23 -4.90
C LYS A 151 -15.42 2.20 -5.55
N TYR A 152 -16.02 1.06 -5.91
CA TYR A 152 -15.33 -0.08 -6.50
C TYR A 152 -16.10 -0.65 -7.67
N GLU A 153 -15.37 -1.12 -8.68
CA GLU A 153 -15.89 -1.98 -9.75
C GLU A 153 -15.34 -3.40 -9.62
N ASN A 154 -16.05 -4.38 -10.16
CA ASN A 154 -15.60 -5.76 -10.20
C ASN A 154 -14.61 -5.97 -11.35
N ARG A 155 -13.63 -6.84 -11.11
CA ARG A 155 -12.66 -7.34 -12.09
C ARG A 155 -12.15 -8.72 -11.68
N GLN A 156 -11.36 -9.36 -12.52
CA GLN A 156 -10.70 -10.61 -12.17
C GLN A 156 -9.62 -10.38 -11.10
N LEU A 157 -9.49 -11.33 -10.17
CA LEU A 157 -8.33 -11.41 -9.30
C LEU A 157 -7.13 -11.89 -10.13
N ARG A 158 -6.00 -11.20 -10.01
CA ARG A 158 -4.76 -11.55 -10.74
C ARG A 158 -3.58 -11.58 -9.79
N GLU A 159 -2.73 -12.59 -9.94
CA GLU A 159 -1.48 -12.75 -9.22
C GLU A 159 -0.33 -12.80 -10.24
N PHE A 160 0.73 -12.03 -9.98
CA PHE A 160 1.96 -12.03 -10.79
C PHE A 160 3.16 -12.24 -9.88
N TYR A 161 4.16 -12.95 -10.40
CA TYR A 161 5.41 -13.24 -9.69
C TYR A 161 6.54 -12.89 -10.62
N LYS A 162 7.29 -11.84 -10.29
CA LYS A 162 8.39 -11.35 -11.12
C LYS A 162 9.70 -11.60 -10.38
N VAL A 163 10.71 -12.12 -11.07
CA VAL A 163 12.06 -12.22 -10.48
C VAL A 163 12.83 -10.94 -10.81
N TRP A 164 13.47 -10.37 -9.79
CA TRP A 164 14.42 -9.29 -9.99
C TRP A 164 15.67 -9.85 -10.68
N ASP A 165 16.11 -9.18 -11.74
CA ASP A 165 17.36 -9.52 -12.41
C ASP A 165 18.50 -8.74 -11.72
N GLU A 166 19.48 -9.45 -11.17
CA GLU A 166 20.60 -8.84 -10.45
C GLU A 166 21.50 -7.97 -11.35
N SER A 167 21.42 -8.15 -12.68
CA SER A 167 22.11 -7.30 -13.65
C SER A 167 21.41 -5.94 -13.85
N GLU A 168 20.14 -5.82 -13.46
CA GLU A 168 19.38 -4.58 -13.55
C GLU A 168 19.75 -3.61 -12.42
N LYS A 169 19.84 -2.32 -12.76
CA LYS A 169 20.04 -1.28 -11.76
C LYS A 169 18.86 -1.29 -10.78
N ILE A 170 19.15 -1.37 -9.48
CA ILE A 170 18.12 -1.32 -8.43
C ILE A 170 17.35 -0.01 -8.55
N ILE A 171 16.02 -0.12 -8.67
CA ILE A 171 15.13 1.00 -8.94
C ILE A 171 13.71 0.66 -8.48
N ASP A 172 12.89 1.68 -8.25
CA ASP A 172 11.45 1.50 -8.03
C ASP A 172 10.83 0.66 -9.14
N CYS A 173 10.15 -0.41 -8.76
CA CYS A 173 9.43 -1.28 -9.69
C CYS A 173 7.93 -1.05 -9.57
N VAL A 174 7.26 -0.83 -10.69
CA VAL A 174 5.81 -0.79 -10.74
C VAL A 174 5.29 -1.91 -11.63
N CYS A 175 4.42 -2.75 -11.07
CA CYS A 175 3.64 -3.72 -11.82
C CYS A 175 2.24 -3.17 -12.08
N THR A 176 1.73 -3.35 -13.29
CA THR A 176 0.38 -2.98 -13.73
C THR A 176 -0.59 -4.18 -13.62
N TYR A 177 -1.89 -3.91 -13.75
CA TYR A 177 -2.92 -4.95 -13.75
C TYR A 177 -2.84 -5.92 -14.95
N ASP A 178 -2.23 -5.48 -16.05
CA ASP A 178 -1.91 -6.34 -17.20
C ASP A 178 -0.62 -7.14 -17.00
N GLY A 179 0.09 -6.92 -15.89
CA GLY A 179 1.31 -7.63 -15.46
C GLY A 179 2.59 -7.21 -16.15
N THR A 180 2.55 -6.14 -16.95
CA THR A 180 3.77 -5.44 -17.38
C THR A 180 4.44 -4.75 -16.20
N THR A 181 5.74 -4.49 -16.35
CA THR A 181 6.53 -3.75 -15.36
C THR A 181 7.16 -2.52 -15.99
N TYR A 182 7.37 -1.50 -15.17
CA TYR A 182 8.13 -0.31 -15.52
C TYR A 182 8.78 0.29 -14.28
N ALA A 183 9.78 1.12 -14.46
CA ALA A 183 10.44 1.85 -13.39
C ALA A 183 9.97 3.30 -13.32
N ILE A 184 10.11 3.94 -12.15
CA ILE A 184 9.90 5.38 -12.00
C ILE A 184 11.24 6.03 -11.66
N ILE A 185 11.68 6.99 -12.48
CA ILE A 185 12.84 7.85 -12.22
C ILE A 185 12.40 9.30 -12.34
N ASP A 186 12.56 10.08 -11.28
CA ASP A 186 12.21 11.52 -11.25
C ASP A 186 10.77 11.79 -11.74
N GLY A 187 9.85 10.90 -11.37
CA GLY A 187 8.44 10.97 -11.78
C GLY A 187 8.13 10.46 -13.19
N ASN A 188 9.15 10.16 -14.00
CA ASN A 188 9.00 9.64 -15.36
C ASN A 188 9.03 8.11 -15.39
N ARG A 189 8.22 7.52 -16.28
CA ARG A 189 8.23 6.07 -16.51
C ARG A 189 9.40 5.69 -17.39
N GLN A 190 10.16 4.69 -16.95
CA GLN A 190 11.22 4.07 -17.73
C GLN A 190 10.95 2.58 -17.95
N LYS A 191 11.47 2.03 -19.03
CA LYS A 191 11.30 0.62 -19.36
C LYS A 191 12.05 -0.24 -18.34
N LEU A 192 11.34 -1.19 -17.72
CA LEU A 192 11.90 -2.23 -16.86
C LEU A 192 11.10 -3.49 -17.12
N VAL A 193 11.70 -4.53 -17.70
CA VAL A 193 10.99 -5.75 -18.05
C VAL A 193 11.48 -6.88 -17.17
N LEU A 194 10.71 -7.22 -16.13
CA LEU A 194 11.01 -8.35 -15.27
C LEU A 194 10.38 -9.63 -15.81
N LYS A 195 11.14 -10.73 -15.74
CA LYS A 195 10.69 -12.05 -16.17
C LYS A 195 9.64 -12.59 -15.20
N ASP A 196 8.59 -13.19 -15.74
CA ASP A 196 7.66 -13.98 -14.94
C ASP A 196 8.35 -15.20 -14.34
N TYR A 197 7.94 -15.54 -13.13
CA TYR A 197 8.48 -16.67 -12.40
C TYR A 197 7.41 -17.67 -12.03
N GLN A 198 7.67 -18.92 -12.39
CA GLN A 198 6.84 -20.05 -12.00
C GLN A 198 7.12 -20.42 -10.55
N MET A 199 6.26 -19.94 -9.65
CA MET A 199 6.28 -20.36 -8.25
C MET A 199 6.08 -21.87 -8.10
N PRO A 200 6.70 -22.51 -7.08
CA PRO A 200 6.64 -23.97 -6.88
C PRO A 200 5.27 -24.46 -6.42
N PHE A 201 4.42 -23.57 -5.88
CA PHE A 201 3.05 -23.90 -5.50
C PHE A 201 2.05 -23.58 -6.62
N LYS A 202 0.89 -24.23 -6.59
CA LYS A 202 -0.25 -23.88 -7.46
C LYS A 202 -0.87 -22.55 -7.03
N SER A 203 -1.04 -21.62 -7.98
CA SER A 203 -1.85 -20.42 -7.80
C SER A 203 -2.98 -20.41 -8.82
N LYS A 204 -4.23 -20.29 -8.32
CA LYS A 204 -5.45 -20.28 -9.14
C LYS A 204 -5.60 -19.02 -9.99
N HIS A 205 -4.93 -17.94 -9.62
CA HIS A 205 -5.09 -16.62 -10.23
C HIS A 205 -3.80 -16.10 -10.85
N ARG A 206 -2.79 -16.97 -11.00
CA ARG A 206 -1.52 -16.63 -11.65
C ARG A 206 -1.77 -16.37 -13.13
N ILE A 207 -1.19 -15.30 -13.64
CA ILE A 207 -1.10 -15.01 -15.07
C ILE A 207 0.39 -14.95 -15.43
N ILE A 208 0.72 -15.50 -16.60
CA ILE A 208 2.06 -15.48 -17.22
C ILE A 208 1.92 -14.67 -18.51
N ILE A 209 2.85 -13.76 -18.77
CA ILE A 209 2.84 -12.84 -19.91
C ILE A 209 4.11 -13.00 -20.74
#